data_AF-A0A510HML4-F1
#
_entry.id   AF-A0A510HML4-F1
#
_cell.length_a   1.000
_cell.length_b   1.000
_cell.length_c   1.000
_cell.angle_alpha   90.00
_cell.angle_beta   90.00
_cell.angle_gamma   90.00
#
_symmetry.space_group_name_H-M   'P 1'
#
loop_
_entity.id
_entity.type
_entity.pdbx_description
1 polymer ?
#
loop_
_entity_poly.entity_id
_entity_poly.type
_entity_poly.pdbx_seq_one_letter_code
_entity_poly.pdbx_strand_id
1 'polypeptide(L)'
;MEDGVLRARRLEITDDEGRVRIRLSAGSEEMPGVHVLSSRGHVAVSVGINPRTDEPYVALKDTEDEAEIILAIKPSRQHVHCGLSLVDRRGRERMFIALGDEGEPIFGVLDEEGNVSRPEPGG
;
A
#
# COMPACT_ATOMS: atom_id res chain seq x y z
N MET A 1 35.38 -7.39 -6.05
CA MET A 1 34.23 -7.25 -6.96
C MET A 1 33.75 -5.83 -6.80
N GLU A 2 33.81 -5.02 -7.86
CA GLU A 2 33.06 -3.76 -7.88
C GLU A 2 31.57 -4.11 -7.94
N ASP A 3 30.75 -3.47 -7.12
CA ASP A 3 29.30 -3.66 -7.14
C ASP A 3 28.78 -3.22 -8.52
N GLY A 4 28.29 -4.18 -9.30
CA GLY A 4 27.64 -3.93 -10.58
C GLY A 4 26.29 -3.25 -10.35
N VAL A 5 26.27 -1.92 -10.37
CA VAL A 5 25.03 -1.14 -10.24
C VAL A 5 24.29 -1.16 -11.56
N LEU A 6 23.10 -1.77 -11.58
CA LEU A 6 22.17 -1.64 -12.70
C LEU A 6 21.28 -0.42 -12.49
N ARG A 7 21.37 0.57 -13.39
CA ARG A 7 20.55 1.79 -13.38
C ARG A 7 19.51 1.72 -14.48
N ALA A 8 18.24 1.64 -14.11
CA ALA A 8 17.12 1.66 -15.03
C ALA A 8 15.95 2.41 -14.40
N ARG A 9 15.13 3.07 -15.23
CA ARG A 9 13.85 3.66 -14.77
C ARG A 9 12.78 2.60 -14.56
N ARG A 10 12.91 1.47 -15.27
CA ARG A 10 12.00 0.35 -15.23
C ARG A 10 12.76 -0.94 -15.51
N LEU A 11 12.41 -2.00 -14.77
CA LEU A 11 12.81 -3.38 -15.07
C LEU A 11 11.56 -4.24 -15.09
N GLU A 12 11.47 -5.15 -16.06
CA GLU A 12 10.33 -6.03 -16.23
C GLU A 12 10.80 -7.48 -16.29
N ILE A 13 10.11 -8.35 -15.58
CA ILE A 13 10.27 -9.80 -15.63
C ILE A 13 9.07 -10.35 -16.38
N THR A 14 9.31 -11.08 -17.46
CA THR A 14 8.27 -11.66 -18.31
C THR A 14 8.14 -13.17 -18.11
N ASP A 15 6.97 -13.72 -18.43
CA ASP A 15 6.79 -15.18 -18.60
C ASP A 15 7.20 -15.66 -20.00
N ASP A 16 7.06 -16.96 -20.26
CA ASP A 16 7.41 -17.62 -21.53
C ASP A 16 6.57 -17.14 -22.73
N GLU A 17 5.41 -16.53 -22.46
CA GLU A 17 4.54 -15.93 -23.47
C GLU A 17 4.87 -14.43 -23.69
N GLY A 18 5.90 -13.91 -23.02
CA GLY A 18 6.33 -12.51 -23.12
C GLY A 18 5.48 -11.54 -22.29
N ARG A 19 4.58 -12.02 -21.43
CA ARG A 19 3.75 -11.16 -20.58
C ARG A 19 4.53 -10.71 -19.35
N VAL A 20 4.50 -9.41 -19.06
CA VAL A 20 5.13 -8.85 -17.85
C VAL A 20 4.42 -9.35 -16.60
N ARG A 21 5.16 -9.95 -15.67
CA ARG A 21 4.68 -10.50 -14.39
C ARG A 21 5.13 -9.69 -13.19
N ILE A 22 6.33 -9.13 -13.25
CA ILE A 22 6.87 -8.24 -12.22
C ILE A 22 7.43 -7.00 -12.91
N ARG A 23 7.15 -5.84 -12.34
CA ARG A 23 7.72 -4.56 -12.76
C ARG A 23 8.38 -3.88 -11.56
N LEU A 24 9.62 -3.46 -11.70
CA LEU A 24 10.26 -2.50 -10.80
C LEU A 24 10.15 -1.12 -11.45
N SER A 25 9.60 -0.15 -10.75
CA SER A 25 9.41 1.21 -11.25
C SER A 25 9.99 2.24 -10.26
N ALA A 26 10.52 3.33 -10.79
CA ALA A 26 11.06 4.44 -9.98
C ALA A 26 10.63 5.82 -10.51
N GLY A 27 9.68 5.86 -11.46
CA GLY A 27 9.30 7.05 -12.23
C GLY A 27 8.07 7.80 -11.69
N SER A 28 7.71 8.90 -12.34
CA SER A 28 6.60 9.79 -11.96
C SER A 28 5.21 9.32 -12.37
N GLU A 29 5.11 8.44 -13.37
CA GLU A 29 3.83 7.93 -13.91
C GLU A 29 3.25 6.77 -13.09
N GLU A 30 4.10 6.08 -12.32
CA GLU A 30 3.74 4.93 -11.48
C GLU A 30 4.36 5.11 -10.10
N MET A 31 3.70 4.63 -9.03
CA MET A 31 4.30 4.71 -7.70
C MET A 31 5.62 3.94 -7.65
N PRO A 32 6.74 4.52 -7.18
CA PRO A 32 7.99 3.81 -7.04
C PRO A 32 7.83 2.54 -6.22
N GLY A 33 8.30 1.40 -6.74
CA GLY A 33 8.13 0.12 -6.08
C GLY A 33 8.30 -1.10 -6.96
N VAL A 34 7.93 -2.24 -6.37
CA VAL A 34 7.82 -3.54 -7.02
C VAL A 34 6.34 -3.86 -7.21
N HIS A 35 5.96 -4.17 -8.43
CA HIS A 35 4.58 -4.45 -8.81
C HIS A 35 4.46 -5.86 -9.35
N VAL A 36 3.46 -6.60 -8.90
CA VAL A 36 3.07 -7.89 -9.49
C VAL A 36 1.86 -7.66 -10.37
N LEU A 37 1.92 -8.16 -11.60
CA LEU A 37 0.89 -7.97 -12.63
C LEU A 37 0.08 -9.24 -12.82
N SER A 38 -1.24 -9.08 -12.94
CA SER A 38 -2.17 -10.13 -13.34
C SER A 38 -1.90 -10.62 -14.77
N SER A 39 -2.56 -11.71 -15.17
CA SER A 39 -2.52 -12.22 -16.56
C SER A 39 -3.01 -11.22 -17.61
N ARG A 40 -3.82 -10.24 -17.22
CA ARG A 40 -4.28 -9.15 -18.09
C ARG A 40 -3.32 -7.95 -18.13
N GLY A 41 -2.22 -7.98 -17.39
CA GLY A 41 -1.24 -6.89 -17.30
C GLY A 41 -1.64 -5.76 -16.34
N HIS A 42 -2.73 -5.92 -15.57
CA HIS A 42 -3.10 -4.98 -14.51
C HIS A 42 -2.28 -5.27 -13.25
N VAL A 43 -1.86 -4.24 -12.53
CA VAL A 43 -1.17 -4.37 -11.25
C VAL A 43 -2.12 -4.96 -10.21
N ALA A 44 -1.77 -6.14 -9.68
CA ALA A 44 -2.52 -6.85 -8.63
C ALA A 44 -1.93 -6.61 -7.24
N VAL A 45 -0.60 -6.46 -7.14
CA VAL A 45 0.10 -6.17 -5.89
C VAL A 45 1.13 -5.08 -6.14
N SER A 46 1.32 -4.18 -5.18
CA SER A 46 2.43 -3.22 -5.18
C SER A 46 3.04 -3.09 -3.81
N VAL A 47 4.36 -3.03 -3.75
CA VAL A 47 5.13 -2.71 -2.54
C VAL A 47 6.06 -1.56 -2.88
N GLY A 48 5.99 -0.46 -2.14
CA GLY A 48 6.76 0.72 -2.50
C GLY A 48 6.66 1.86 -1.49
N ILE A 49 7.05 3.05 -1.96
CA ILE A 49 6.94 4.30 -1.21
C ILE A 49 5.92 5.20 -1.91
N ASN A 50 5.04 5.81 -1.13
CA ASN A 50 4.15 6.84 -1.66
C ASN A 50 4.95 8.13 -1.90
N PRO A 51 5.12 8.60 -3.15
CA PRO A 51 6.00 9.74 -3.44
C PRO A 51 5.47 11.08 -2.90
N ARG A 52 4.18 11.14 -2.50
CA ARG A 52 3.58 12.35 -1.91
C ARG A 52 3.74 12.42 -0.40
N THR A 53 3.74 11.28 0.28
CA THR A 53 3.74 11.22 1.75
C THR A 53 5.01 10.60 2.33
N ASP A 54 5.87 10.01 1.49
CA ASP A 54 7.06 9.24 1.85
C ASP A 54 6.75 8.01 2.73
N GLU A 55 5.49 7.59 2.77
CA GLU A 55 5.05 6.45 3.57
C GLU A 55 5.27 5.13 2.81
N PRO A 56 5.83 4.10 3.45
CA PRO A 56 5.89 2.77 2.85
C PRO A 56 4.50 2.15 2.81
N TYR A 57 4.23 1.40 1.74
CA TYR A 57 2.94 0.77 1.52
C TYR A 57 3.04 -0.62 0.90
N VAL A 58 2.00 -1.41 1.15
CA VAL A 58 1.64 -2.62 0.41
C VAL A 58 0.21 -2.44 -0.09
N ALA A 59 0.00 -2.49 -1.39
CA ALA A 59 -1.32 -2.42 -2.01
C ALA A 59 -1.72 -3.77 -2.61
N LEU A 60 -2.96 -4.18 -2.38
CA LEU A 60 -3.62 -5.28 -3.05
C LEU A 60 -4.76 -4.70 -3.88
N LYS A 61 -4.80 -5.07 -5.16
CA LYS A 61 -5.79 -4.57 -6.12
C LYS A 61 -6.59 -5.74 -6.67
N ASP A 62 -7.91 -5.62 -6.57
CA ASP A 62 -8.81 -6.40 -7.38
C ASP A 62 -8.74 -5.88 -8.82
N THR A 63 -8.20 -6.73 -9.69
CA THR A 63 -8.01 -6.39 -11.10
C THR A 63 -9.29 -6.51 -11.94
N GLU A 64 -10.39 -6.96 -11.35
CA GLU A 64 -11.71 -7.07 -11.97
C GLU A 64 -12.68 -6.02 -11.45
N ASP A 65 -12.80 -5.87 -10.13
CA ASP A 65 -13.79 -4.97 -9.49
C ASP A 65 -13.22 -3.59 -9.09
N GLU A 66 -11.96 -3.30 -9.46
CA GLU A 66 -11.23 -2.05 -9.14
C GLU A 66 -11.17 -1.72 -7.64
N ALA A 67 -11.42 -2.70 -6.78
CA ALA A 67 -11.22 -2.56 -5.35
C ALA A 67 -9.72 -2.48 -5.06
N GLU A 68 -9.32 -1.58 -4.17
CA GLU A 68 -7.94 -1.43 -3.75
C GLU A 68 -7.90 -1.33 -2.22
N ILE A 69 -7.03 -2.14 -1.64
CA ILE A 69 -6.67 -2.11 -0.23
C ILE A 69 -5.22 -1.68 -0.15
N ILE A 70 -4.95 -0.59 0.55
CA ILE A 70 -3.60 -0.15 0.85
C ILE A 70 -3.35 -0.29 2.34
N LEU A 71 -2.29 -1.03 2.67
CA LEU A 71 -1.67 -1.11 3.97
C LEU A 71 -0.49 -0.14 3.99
N ALA A 72 -0.51 0.86 4.86
CA ALA A 72 0.57 1.84 4.97
C ALA A 72 1.05 1.98 6.41
N ILE A 73 2.35 2.21 6.60
CA ILE A 73 2.89 2.62 7.90
C ILE A 73 2.86 4.14 7.95
N LYS A 74 2.06 4.68 8.87
CA LYS A 74 1.95 6.12 9.09
C LYS A 74 3.04 6.63 10.03
N PRO A 75 3.59 7.83 9.77
CA PRO A 75 4.47 8.48 10.74
C PRO A 75 3.72 8.71 12.05
N SER A 76 4.47 8.61 13.15
CA SER A 76 3.94 8.89 14.48
C SER A 76 3.33 10.29 14.54
N ARG A 77 2.14 10.40 15.12
CA ARG A 77 1.48 11.64 15.49
C ARG A 77 1.54 11.78 17.02
N GLN A 78 1.19 12.96 17.52
CA GLN A 78 1.13 13.18 18.97
C GLN A 78 0.18 12.14 19.59
N HIS A 79 0.67 11.35 20.55
CA HIS A 79 -0.05 10.28 21.23
C HIS A 79 -0.35 9.01 20.41
N VAL A 80 0.14 8.90 19.16
CA VAL A 80 -0.06 7.72 18.31
C VAL A 80 1.22 7.42 17.54
N HIS A 81 1.89 6.33 17.89
CA HIS A 81 3.11 5.86 17.26
C HIS A 81 2.82 4.74 16.27
N CYS A 82 3.46 4.82 15.09
CA CYS A 82 3.53 3.76 14.08
C CYS A 82 2.18 3.03 13.83
N GLY A 83 1.38 3.54 12.89
CA GLY A 83 0.08 2.96 12.56
C GLY A 83 0.11 2.14 11.28
N LEU A 84 -0.52 0.96 11.28
CA LEU A 84 -0.94 0.26 10.08
C LEU A 84 -2.36 0.71 9.72
N SER A 85 -2.51 1.29 8.54
CA SER A 85 -3.81 1.79 8.06
C SER A 85 -4.33 0.94 6.91
N LEU A 86 -5.62 0.56 6.96
CA LEU A 86 -6.38 0.07 5.81
C LEU A 86 -7.03 1.26 5.12
N VAL A 87 -6.65 1.50 3.87
CA VAL A 87 -7.13 2.65 3.08
C VAL A 87 -7.92 2.15 1.87
N ASP A 88 -9.05 2.79 1.58
CA ASP A 88 -9.87 2.51 0.40
C ASP A 88 -9.27 3.12 -0.88
N ARG A 89 -9.86 2.78 -2.04
CA ARG A 89 -9.44 3.31 -3.36
C ARG A 89 -9.46 4.83 -3.49
N ARG A 90 -10.19 5.55 -2.63
CA ARG A 90 -10.25 7.03 -2.62
C ARG A 90 -9.17 7.62 -1.71
N GLY A 91 -8.32 6.80 -1.11
CA GLY A 91 -7.33 7.23 -0.15
C GLY A 91 -7.91 7.49 1.24
N ARG A 92 -9.15 7.06 1.53
CA ARG A 92 -9.78 7.25 2.84
C ARG A 92 -9.43 6.09 3.76
N GLU A 93 -8.95 6.38 4.95
CA GLU A 93 -8.72 5.37 5.98
C GLU A 93 -10.05 4.77 6.44
N ARG A 94 -10.13 3.44 6.52
CA ARG A 94 -11.31 2.67 6.95
C ARG A 94 -11.06 1.95 8.28
N MET A 95 -9.81 1.63 8.55
CA MET A 95 -9.39 0.98 9.78
C MET A 95 -7.92 1.33 10.05
N PHE A 96 -7.53 1.38 11.32
CA PHE A 96 -6.13 1.47 11.71
C PHE A 96 -5.84 0.63 12.96
N ILE A 97 -4.60 0.17 13.06
CA ILE A 97 -3.99 -0.40 14.26
C ILE A 97 -2.76 0.43 14.55
N ALA A 98 -2.59 0.93 15.77
CA ALA A 98 -1.45 1.75 16.17
C ALA A 98 -1.05 1.47 17.63
N LEU A 99 0.02 2.11 18.08
CA LEU A 99 0.44 2.11 19.48
C LEU A 99 0.26 3.50 20.09
N GLY A 100 -0.21 3.59 21.33
CA GLY A 100 -0.17 4.83 22.11
C GLY A 100 1.21 5.09 22.70
N ASP A 101 1.35 6.20 23.44
CA ASP A 101 2.62 6.64 24.02
C ASP A 101 3.24 5.59 24.98
N GLU A 102 2.41 4.82 25.68
CA GLU A 102 2.84 3.79 26.63
C GLU A 102 2.84 2.38 25.99
N GLY A 103 2.72 2.32 24.65
CA GLY A 103 2.72 1.08 23.89
C GLY A 103 1.39 0.31 23.94
N GLU A 104 0.31 0.92 24.44
CA GLU A 104 -1.01 0.32 24.41
C GLU A 104 -1.53 0.20 22.97
N PRO A 105 -2.15 -0.93 22.59
CA PRO A 105 -2.70 -1.09 21.25
C PRO A 105 -3.94 -0.21 21.09
N ILE A 106 -3.96 0.57 20.00
CA ILE A 106 -5.10 1.38 19.57
C ILE A 106 -5.65 0.74 18.29
N PHE A 107 -6.95 0.46 18.28
CA PHE A 107 -7.67 -0.03 17.11
C PHE A 107 -8.89 0.85 16.85
N GLY A 108 -9.07 1.25 15.60
CA GLY A 108 -10.23 2.03 15.18
C GLY A 108 -10.76 1.58 13.83
N VAL A 109 -12.09 1.54 13.70
CA VAL A 109 -12.80 1.46 12.42
C VAL A 109 -13.40 2.84 12.17
N LEU A 110 -13.36 3.31 10.93
CA LEU A 110 -13.78 4.66 10.57
C LEU A 110 -15.00 4.63 9.64
N ASP A 111 -15.96 5.51 9.90
CA ASP A 111 -17.10 5.76 9.00
C ASP A 111 -16.66 6.56 7.75
N GLU A 112 -17.59 6.87 6.84
CA GLU A 112 -17.27 7.61 5.60
C GLU A 112 -16.71 9.02 5.84
N GLU A 113 -17.07 9.60 6.98
CA GLU A 113 -16.67 10.92 7.45
C GLU A 113 -15.33 10.90 8.22
N GLY A 114 -14.80 9.71 8.53
CA GLY A 114 -13.54 9.54 9.25
C GLY A 114 -13.69 9.59 10.78
N ASN A 115 -14.91 9.42 11.30
CA ASN A 115 -15.12 9.27 12.74
C ASN A 115 -14.98 7.81 13.16
N VAL A 116 -14.57 7.58 14.41
CA VAL A 116 -14.51 6.24 14.97
C VAL A 116 -15.93 5.65 15.01
N SER A 117 -16.16 4.66 14.15
CA SER A 117 -17.34 3.84 14.16
C SER A 117 -17.27 2.94 15.39
N ARG A 118 -18.27 3.02 16.28
CA ARG A 118 -18.47 1.97 17.29
C ARG A 118 -19.02 0.75 16.55
N PRO A 119 -18.43 -0.45 16.71
CA PRO A 119 -19.04 -1.64 16.15
C PRO A 119 -20.47 -1.75 16.69
N GLU A 120 -21.46 -1.85 15.81
CA GLU A 120 -22.80 -2.26 16.22
C GLU A 120 -22.69 -3.68 16.79
N PRO A 121 -23.24 -3.95 17.98
CA PRO A 121 -23.20 -5.30 18.53
C PRO A 121 -24.07 -6.23 17.67
N GLY A 122 -23.43 -7.04 16.84
CA GLY A 122 -24.03 -8.19 16.15
C GLY A 122 -24.06 -8.08 14.63
N GLY A 123 -23.00 -8.59 13.99
CA GLY A 123 -23.01 -9.09 12.61
C GLY A 123 -22.77 -10.59 12.62
#